data_AF-A0A3S0AD42-F1
#
_entry.id   AF-A0A3S0AD42-F1
#
_cell.length_a   1.000
_cell.length_b   1.000
_cell.length_c   1.000
_cell.angle_alpha   90.00
_cell.angle_beta   90.00
_cell.angle_gamma   90.00
#
_symmetry.space_group_name_H-M   'P 1'
#
loop_
_entity.id
_entity.type
_entity.pdbx_description
1 polymer ?
#
loop_
_entity_poly.entity_id
_entity_poly.type
_entity_poly.pdbx_seq_one_letter_code
_entity_poly.pdbx_strand_id
1 'polypeptide(L)'
;MNEIEKITTDLLPDKTKRRVYLEILCEIISYADSFGSEKWGLSIKSDGIRVKIGNLITTTIHENSLWLALDKELIENNTSEIKRILESDWDSGEWAEYSAIKTRNYFYRDNSKEKWKKIKHLHFGTIKKASNKYFQLRTDSQKNTSFQLLEYLTKNISSNLPFPKYKETLNLGDAKFNYTGYWIFFCNPKYWQIDEFLETDEINSTWRVTDWQSAHFQKGQFAVIRVGKDSRTKKELAGKEKLQAGIYGIIEIMSQAQPMLDSDGQFWLNQNKYGEKRLRVKIRYIKKLLDNPILLRDLQNLTDFQNEKALLNGRQASSWSIKKDTFDKILEHAESNIAVVSEVKTTELNDYADLQKFEAKYFNATPRVKAIVNRRIERGDISKAVKKINNYECLVCKTLGLNPHGFKKRNGEFYVETHHIIPVSELQQGSLGTLNLLTVCANHHRQLHYGNVKLIENNDKYFEFTIDNQQIRIDKIKVDKN
;
A
#
# COMPACT_ATOMS: atom_id res chain seq x y z
N MET A 1 39.08 -25.04 -16.60
CA MET A 1 38.26 -23.95 -17.16
C MET A 1 37.63 -23.23 -15.99
N ASN A 2 37.85 -21.92 -15.85
CA ASN A 2 37.23 -21.12 -14.79
C ASN A 2 35.69 -21.12 -14.99
N GLU A 3 34.89 -21.05 -13.93
CA GLU A 3 33.41 -20.99 -14.02
C GLU A 3 32.93 -19.86 -14.94
N ILE A 4 33.58 -18.69 -14.86
CA ILE A 4 33.31 -17.55 -15.75
C ILE A 4 33.60 -17.87 -17.22
N GLU A 5 34.70 -18.58 -17.49
CA GLU A 5 35.11 -18.97 -18.84
C GLU A 5 34.14 -20.00 -19.42
N LYS A 6 33.63 -20.91 -18.59
CA LYS A 6 32.58 -21.85 -18.96
C LYS A 6 31.29 -21.11 -19.32
N ILE A 7 30.77 -20.26 -18.43
CA ILE A 7 29.52 -19.52 -18.68
C ILE A 7 29.64 -18.63 -19.93
N THR A 8 30.76 -17.92 -20.10
CA THR A 8 30.98 -17.08 -21.29
C THR A 8 31.06 -17.90 -22.58
N THR A 9 31.63 -19.10 -22.53
CA THR A 9 31.67 -20.04 -23.67
C THR A 9 30.28 -20.62 -23.96
N ASP A 10 29.51 -20.97 -22.94
CA ASP A 10 28.16 -21.51 -23.09
C ASP A 10 27.21 -20.45 -23.69
N LEU A 11 27.29 -19.20 -23.25
CA LEU A 11 26.48 -18.09 -23.77
C LEU A 11 26.87 -17.67 -25.20
N LEU A 12 28.16 -17.77 -25.53
CA LEU A 12 28.74 -17.37 -26.82
C LEU A 12 29.70 -18.46 -27.32
N PRO A 13 29.20 -19.56 -27.92
CA PRO A 13 30.05 -20.69 -28.31
C PRO A 13 31.10 -20.34 -29.37
N ASP A 14 30.71 -19.50 -30.35
CA ASP A 14 31.61 -19.04 -31.40
C ASP A 14 32.71 -18.13 -30.85
N LYS A 15 33.98 -18.50 -31.06
CA LYS A 15 35.14 -17.81 -30.48
C LYS A 15 35.29 -16.38 -31.00
N THR A 16 35.06 -16.16 -32.29
CA THR A 16 35.23 -14.85 -32.94
C THR A 16 34.17 -13.88 -32.44
N LYS A 17 32.91 -14.30 -32.48
CA LYS A 17 31.76 -13.53 -31.98
C LYS A 17 31.84 -13.31 -30.48
N ARG A 18 32.27 -14.31 -29.71
CA ARG A 18 32.54 -14.16 -28.27
C ARG A 18 33.51 -13.03 -28.01
N ARG A 19 34.64 -13.00 -28.74
CA ARG A 19 35.61 -11.92 -28.60
C ARG A 19 35.01 -10.56 -28.97
N VAL A 20 34.28 -10.45 -30.08
CA VAL A 20 33.63 -9.19 -30.48
C VAL A 20 32.65 -8.69 -29.42
N TYR A 21 31.83 -9.56 -28.83
CA TYR A 21 30.80 -9.15 -27.87
C TYR A 21 31.39 -8.75 -26.53
N LEU A 22 32.42 -9.46 -26.08
CA LEU A 22 33.14 -9.08 -24.86
C LEU A 22 33.92 -7.77 -25.05
N GLU A 23 34.44 -7.49 -26.25
CA GLU A 23 35.05 -6.19 -26.54
C GLU A 23 34.02 -5.06 -26.59
N ILE A 24 32.83 -5.29 -27.17
CA ILE A 24 31.70 -4.33 -27.11
C ILE A 24 31.28 -4.08 -25.66
N LEU A 25 31.18 -5.14 -24.86
CA LEU A 25 30.87 -5.06 -23.43
C LEU A 25 31.89 -4.20 -22.69
N CYS A 26 33.19 -4.35 -22.98
CA CYS A 26 34.24 -3.51 -22.39
C CYS A 26 34.07 -2.03 -22.77
N GLU A 27 33.72 -1.73 -24.02
CA GLU A 27 33.45 -0.35 -24.46
C GLU A 27 32.25 0.26 -23.72
N ILE A 28 31.18 -0.53 -23.54
CA ILE A 28 29.99 -0.14 -22.77
C ILE A 28 30.35 0.15 -21.31
N ILE A 29 31.14 -0.72 -20.69
CA ILE A 29 31.60 -0.55 -19.31
C ILE A 29 32.40 0.74 -19.15
N SER A 30 33.39 0.99 -20.01
CA SER A 30 34.19 2.21 -19.96
C SER A 30 33.34 3.47 -20.17
N TYR A 31 32.35 3.42 -21.06
CA TYR A 31 31.44 4.55 -21.25
C TYR A 31 30.54 4.79 -20.03
N ALA A 32 30.01 3.72 -19.42
CA ALA A 32 29.20 3.84 -18.20
C ALA A 32 30.00 4.41 -17.02
N ASP A 33 31.25 3.98 -16.86
CA ASP A 33 32.14 4.43 -15.79
C ASP A 33 32.47 5.93 -15.90
N SER A 34 32.49 6.49 -17.12
CA SER A 34 32.71 7.93 -17.33
C SER A 34 31.68 8.84 -16.66
N PHE A 35 30.52 8.30 -16.25
CA PHE A 35 29.49 9.03 -15.50
C PHE A 35 29.56 8.86 -13.98
N GLY A 36 30.49 8.04 -13.49
CA GLY A 36 30.67 7.70 -12.08
C GLY A 36 30.77 6.19 -11.85
N SER A 37 31.86 5.76 -11.23
CA SER A 37 32.13 4.35 -10.91
C SER A 37 31.11 3.72 -9.94
N GLU A 38 30.33 4.53 -9.23
CA GLU A 38 29.26 4.11 -8.33
C GLU A 38 27.94 3.78 -9.03
N LYS A 39 27.80 4.13 -10.32
CA LYS A 39 26.50 4.10 -11.02
C LYS A 39 26.18 2.80 -11.72
N TRP A 40 27.18 1.96 -11.97
CA TRP A 40 27.04 0.79 -12.82
C TRP A 40 27.55 -0.48 -12.13
N GLY A 41 27.10 -1.63 -12.62
CA GLY A 41 27.56 -2.93 -12.16
C GLY A 41 27.32 -4.02 -13.19
N LEU A 42 28.07 -5.11 -13.05
CA LEU A 42 28.07 -6.24 -13.97
C LEU A 42 27.68 -7.50 -13.21
N SER A 43 26.64 -8.20 -13.64
CA SER A 43 26.26 -9.49 -13.03
C SER A 43 26.35 -10.62 -14.05
N ILE A 44 26.84 -11.77 -13.62
CA ILE A 44 26.87 -13.01 -14.40
C ILE A 44 25.95 -14.05 -13.79
N LYS A 45 25.22 -14.76 -14.65
CA LYS A 45 24.40 -15.92 -14.32
C LYS A 45 24.49 -16.91 -15.49
N SER A 46 24.01 -18.13 -15.29
CA SER A 46 23.92 -19.14 -16.35
C SER A 46 23.12 -18.67 -17.56
N ASP A 47 22.14 -17.79 -17.34
CA ASP A 47 21.25 -17.22 -18.35
C ASP A 47 21.72 -15.87 -18.91
N GLY A 48 22.93 -15.40 -18.57
CA GLY A 48 23.47 -14.21 -19.23
C GLY A 48 24.37 -13.32 -18.39
N ILE A 49 25.06 -12.41 -19.11
CA ILE A 49 25.90 -11.35 -18.54
C ILE A 49 25.16 -10.03 -18.71
N ARG A 50 24.96 -9.29 -17.62
CA ARG A 50 24.10 -8.09 -17.60
C ARG A 50 24.85 -6.88 -17.08
N VAL A 51 24.82 -5.79 -17.84
CA VAL A 51 25.24 -4.46 -17.39
C VAL A 51 24.02 -3.74 -16.84
N LYS A 52 24.17 -3.22 -15.63
CA LYS A 52 23.13 -2.47 -14.92
C LYS A 52 23.61 -1.07 -14.64
N ILE A 53 22.74 -0.08 -14.81
CA ILE A 53 22.98 1.32 -14.48
C ILE A 53 21.80 1.81 -13.64
N GLY A 54 22.08 2.24 -12.40
CA GLY A 54 21.05 2.58 -11.43
C GLY A 54 20.11 1.42 -11.13
N ASN A 55 18.86 1.53 -11.59
CA ASN A 55 17.83 0.50 -11.45
C ASN A 55 17.51 -0.27 -12.75
N LEU A 56 18.23 -0.01 -13.85
CA LEU A 56 17.92 -0.55 -15.16
C LEU A 56 18.99 -1.54 -15.63
N ILE A 57 18.57 -2.60 -16.32
CA ILE A 57 19.46 -3.43 -17.14
C ILE A 57 19.54 -2.75 -18.51
N THR A 58 20.73 -2.32 -18.91
CA THR A 58 20.92 -1.64 -20.21
C THR A 58 21.44 -2.58 -21.28
N THR A 59 22.15 -3.62 -20.88
CA THR A 59 22.83 -4.55 -21.79
C THR A 59 22.74 -5.96 -21.23
N THR A 60 22.40 -6.93 -22.08
CA THR A 60 22.45 -8.36 -21.73
C THR A 60 23.10 -9.16 -22.85
N ILE A 61 24.15 -9.92 -22.55
CA ILE A 61 24.59 -11.03 -23.42
C ILE A 61 23.76 -12.24 -23.04
N HIS A 62 23.00 -12.77 -24.00
CA HIS A 62 22.11 -13.92 -23.83
C HIS A 62 21.93 -14.64 -25.16
N GLU A 63 21.94 -15.98 -25.14
CA GLU A 63 21.62 -16.84 -26.29
C GLU A 63 22.26 -16.37 -27.60
N ASN A 64 23.60 -16.26 -27.61
CA ASN A 64 24.35 -15.87 -28.80
C ASN A 64 23.94 -14.48 -29.39
N SER A 65 23.42 -13.58 -28.55
CA SER A 65 22.99 -12.23 -28.93
C SER A 65 23.35 -11.20 -27.85
N LEU A 66 23.34 -9.93 -28.24
CA LEU A 66 23.53 -8.81 -27.34
C LEU A 66 22.27 -7.95 -27.33
N TRP A 67 21.47 -8.08 -26.28
CA TRP A 67 20.33 -7.22 -26.04
C TRP A 67 20.78 -5.85 -25.57
N LEU A 68 20.28 -4.79 -26.21
CA LEU A 68 20.66 -3.40 -25.99
C LEU A 68 19.43 -2.53 -25.82
N ALA A 69 19.40 -1.75 -24.75
CA ALA A 69 18.44 -0.66 -24.64
C ALA A 69 18.91 0.55 -25.48
N LEU A 70 18.10 0.99 -26.46
CA LEU A 70 18.43 2.10 -27.35
C LEU A 70 17.52 3.30 -27.09
N ASP A 71 18.07 4.50 -27.22
CA ASP A 71 17.35 5.74 -26.98
C ASP A 71 16.33 6.01 -28.10
N LYS A 72 15.03 6.03 -27.76
CA LYS A 72 13.94 6.16 -28.71
C LYS A 72 13.96 7.49 -29.46
N GLU A 73 14.31 8.58 -28.77
CA GLU A 73 14.38 9.92 -29.37
C GLU A 73 15.57 10.02 -30.33
N LEU A 74 16.71 9.37 -30.02
CA LEU A 74 17.85 9.32 -30.94
C LEU A 74 17.61 8.42 -32.16
N ILE A 75 16.77 7.39 -32.03
CA ILE A 75 16.34 6.55 -33.15
C ILE A 75 15.46 7.35 -34.12
N GLU A 76 14.46 8.06 -33.59
CA GLU A 76 13.51 8.85 -34.38
C GLU A 76 14.23 9.93 -35.20
N ASN A 77 15.20 10.60 -34.60
CA ASN A 77 15.98 11.67 -35.21
C ASN A 77 17.21 11.18 -36.01
N ASN A 78 17.35 9.88 -36.26
CA ASN A 78 18.51 9.32 -36.96
C ASN A 78 18.37 9.24 -38.49
N THR A 79 19.50 8.97 -39.15
CA THR A 79 19.59 8.81 -40.60
C THR A 79 18.79 7.59 -41.08
N SER A 80 18.33 7.63 -42.32
CA SER A 80 17.65 6.49 -42.97
C SER A 80 18.51 5.23 -43.04
N GLU A 81 19.84 5.38 -43.10
CA GLU A 81 20.78 4.26 -43.05
C GLU A 81 20.72 3.52 -41.71
N ILE A 82 20.75 4.25 -40.59
CA ILE A 82 20.66 3.66 -39.25
C ILE A 82 19.28 3.04 -39.01
N LYS A 83 18.21 3.67 -39.50
CA LYS A 83 16.87 3.09 -39.46
C LYS A 83 16.82 1.76 -40.22
N ARG A 84 17.46 1.68 -41.40
CA ARG A 84 17.58 0.43 -42.18
C ARG A 84 18.33 -0.66 -41.43
N ILE A 85 19.43 -0.30 -40.77
CA ILE A 85 20.23 -1.22 -39.95
C ILE A 85 19.41 -1.83 -38.79
N LEU A 86 18.40 -1.10 -38.31
CA LEU A 86 17.53 -1.47 -37.20
C LEU A 86 16.12 -1.91 -37.66
N GLU A 87 15.94 -2.36 -38.90
CA GLU A 87 14.62 -2.75 -39.42
C GLU A 87 14.04 -4.00 -38.74
N SER A 88 14.90 -4.93 -38.33
CA SER A 88 14.55 -6.22 -37.70
C SER A 88 15.06 -6.32 -36.27
N ASP A 89 14.80 -7.43 -35.57
CA ASP A 89 15.42 -7.76 -34.27
C ASP A 89 15.05 -6.86 -33.07
N TRP A 90 13.93 -6.16 -33.15
CA TRP A 90 13.34 -5.48 -32.00
C TRP A 90 12.83 -6.49 -30.97
N ASP A 91 13.03 -6.18 -29.69
CA ASP A 91 12.42 -6.92 -28.60
C ASP A 91 10.90 -6.67 -28.56
N SER A 92 10.14 -7.75 -28.45
CA SER A 92 8.68 -7.76 -28.34
C SER A 92 8.17 -8.28 -26.98
N GLY A 93 9.08 -8.60 -26.06
CA GLY A 93 8.77 -9.11 -24.74
C GLY A 93 8.43 -8.03 -23.71
N GLU A 94 8.31 -8.45 -22.45
CA GLU A 94 7.99 -7.57 -21.31
C GLU A 94 8.98 -6.41 -21.11
N TRP A 95 10.20 -6.56 -21.66
CA TRP A 95 11.28 -5.58 -21.56
C TRP A 95 11.52 -4.82 -22.87
N ALA A 96 10.58 -4.83 -23.81
CA ALA A 96 10.72 -4.15 -25.10
C ALA A 96 11.00 -2.63 -24.96
N GLU A 97 10.47 -1.99 -23.92
CA GLU A 97 10.64 -0.55 -23.68
C GLU A 97 10.81 -0.23 -22.19
N TYR A 98 11.64 0.75 -21.87
CA TYR A 98 11.64 1.42 -20.57
C TYR A 98 10.99 2.79 -20.66
N SER A 99 9.73 2.89 -20.23
CA SER A 99 8.98 4.16 -20.21
C SER A 99 9.71 5.26 -19.42
N ALA A 100 10.39 4.87 -18.34
CA ALA A 100 11.10 5.77 -17.43
C ALA A 100 12.24 6.57 -18.09
N ILE A 101 12.83 6.06 -19.18
CA ILE A 101 13.92 6.74 -19.91
C ILE A 101 13.70 6.71 -21.44
N LYS A 102 12.49 6.35 -21.88
CA LYS A 102 12.04 6.27 -23.29
C LYS A 102 13.01 5.49 -24.17
N THR A 103 13.12 4.18 -23.94
CA THR A 103 13.93 3.29 -24.80
C THR A 103 13.07 2.46 -25.73
N ARG A 104 13.69 1.97 -26.81
CA ARG A 104 13.20 0.85 -27.62
C ARG A 104 14.34 -0.16 -27.73
N ASN A 105 14.11 -1.40 -27.31
CA ASN A 105 15.20 -2.33 -27.03
C ASN A 105 15.41 -3.33 -28.18
N TYR A 106 16.66 -3.66 -28.45
CA TYR A 106 17.12 -4.25 -29.71
C TYR A 106 18.07 -5.42 -29.47
N PHE A 107 17.94 -6.51 -30.25
CA PHE A 107 18.87 -7.62 -30.25
C PHE A 107 19.95 -7.44 -31.32
N TYR A 108 21.17 -7.11 -30.89
CA TYR A 108 22.34 -7.09 -31.75
C TYR A 108 22.84 -8.50 -32.04
N ARG A 109 22.86 -8.85 -33.33
CA ARG A 109 23.28 -10.15 -33.88
C ARG A 109 24.24 -9.96 -35.06
N ASP A 110 25.42 -9.43 -34.79
CA ASP A 110 26.50 -9.33 -35.78
C ASP A 110 27.72 -10.15 -35.35
N ASN A 111 28.62 -10.46 -36.28
CA ASN A 111 29.91 -11.13 -36.02
C ASN A 111 31.10 -10.16 -36.10
N SER A 112 30.85 -8.91 -36.52
CA SER A 112 31.82 -7.83 -36.63
C SER A 112 31.42 -6.64 -35.75
N LYS A 113 32.31 -5.65 -35.62
CA LYS A 113 32.02 -4.37 -34.94
C LYS A 113 31.48 -3.28 -35.87
N GLU A 114 31.34 -3.54 -37.17
CA GLU A 114 30.97 -2.49 -38.13
C GLU A 114 29.57 -1.94 -37.85
N LYS A 115 28.60 -2.82 -37.59
CA LYS A 115 27.26 -2.41 -37.17
C LYS A 115 27.28 -1.68 -35.82
N TRP A 116 28.04 -2.19 -34.86
CA TRP A 116 28.20 -1.54 -33.54
C TRP A 116 28.71 -0.10 -33.64
N LYS A 117 29.76 0.15 -34.46
CA LYS A 117 30.30 1.51 -34.67
C LYS A 117 29.23 2.51 -35.13
N LYS A 118 28.24 2.06 -35.92
CA LYS A 118 27.16 2.89 -36.45
C LYS A 118 26.02 3.14 -35.46
N ILE A 119 25.77 2.23 -34.50
CA ILE A 119 24.59 2.31 -33.63
C ILE A 119 24.92 2.60 -32.15
N LYS A 120 26.19 2.54 -31.75
CA LYS A 120 26.58 2.65 -30.34
C LYS A 120 26.16 3.96 -29.68
N HIS A 121 26.06 5.06 -30.43
CA HIS A 121 25.60 6.35 -29.90
C HIS A 121 24.15 6.30 -29.40
N LEU A 122 23.30 5.44 -30.00
CA LEU A 122 21.91 5.23 -29.55
C LEU A 122 21.87 4.53 -28.18
N HIS A 123 22.74 3.54 -27.99
CA HIS A 123 22.88 2.85 -26.71
C HIS A 123 23.51 3.74 -25.65
N PHE A 124 24.53 4.52 -26.03
CA PHE A 124 25.19 5.48 -25.16
C PHE A 124 24.24 6.61 -24.72
N GLY A 125 23.31 7.04 -25.57
CA GLY A 125 22.20 7.92 -25.17
C GLY A 125 21.39 7.36 -24.00
N THR A 126 21.08 6.05 -24.05
CA THR A 126 20.38 5.35 -22.96
C THR A 126 21.21 5.32 -21.67
N ILE A 127 22.51 4.99 -21.77
CA ILE A 127 23.43 4.98 -20.63
C ILE A 127 23.51 6.36 -19.98
N LYS A 128 23.62 7.42 -20.78
CA LYS A 128 23.63 8.81 -20.31
C LYS A 128 22.33 9.16 -19.60
N LYS A 129 21.16 8.86 -20.19
CA LYS A 129 19.85 9.09 -19.57
C LYS A 129 19.71 8.36 -18.24
N ALA A 130 20.11 7.08 -18.19
CA ALA A 130 20.07 6.28 -16.97
C ALA A 130 21.02 6.84 -15.89
N SER A 131 22.25 7.19 -16.26
CA SER A 131 23.28 7.70 -15.33
C SER A 131 22.98 9.10 -14.79
N ASN A 132 22.24 9.91 -15.55
CA ASN A 132 21.74 11.21 -15.09
C ASN A 132 20.53 11.07 -14.17
N LYS A 133 19.68 10.07 -14.42
CA LYS A 133 18.46 9.82 -13.63
C LYS A 133 18.76 9.20 -12.27
N TYR A 134 19.73 8.31 -12.19
CA TYR A 134 20.04 7.57 -10.96
C TYR A 134 21.35 8.04 -10.34
N PHE A 135 21.32 8.31 -9.03
CA PHE A 135 22.49 8.76 -8.29
C PHE A 135 23.59 7.68 -8.21
N GLN A 136 23.20 6.42 -7.96
CA GLN A 136 24.11 5.28 -7.87
C GLN A 136 23.40 3.97 -8.27
N LEU A 137 24.16 2.89 -8.47
CA LEU A 137 23.62 1.55 -8.69
C LEU A 137 22.79 1.08 -7.48
N ARG A 138 21.70 0.33 -7.71
CA ARG A 138 20.90 -0.26 -6.62
C ARG A 138 21.75 -1.15 -5.71
N THR A 139 21.57 -1.06 -4.40
CA THR A 139 22.35 -1.84 -3.40
C THR A 139 22.33 -3.35 -3.66
N ASP A 140 21.18 -3.95 -4.00
CA ASP A 140 21.15 -5.39 -4.35
C ASP A 140 21.99 -5.69 -5.59
N SER A 141 22.00 -4.79 -6.57
CA SER A 141 22.80 -4.93 -7.78
C SER A 141 24.28 -4.75 -7.49
N GLN A 142 24.66 -3.86 -6.56
CA GLN A 142 26.04 -3.72 -6.07
C GLN A 142 26.54 -5.03 -5.45
N LYS A 143 25.74 -5.65 -4.56
CA LYS A 143 26.05 -6.94 -3.93
C LYS A 143 26.19 -8.08 -4.95
N ASN A 144 25.45 -8.00 -6.05
CA ASN A 144 25.47 -8.97 -7.15
C ASN A 144 26.47 -8.62 -8.25
N THR A 145 27.30 -7.58 -8.07
CA THR A 145 28.34 -7.25 -9.04
C THR A 145 29.44 -8.30 -8.99
N SER A 146 29.71 -8.93 -10.13
CA SER A 146 30.76 -9.95 -10.29
C SER A 146 32.10 -9.30 -10.62
N PHE A 147 32.92 -9.11 -9.58
CA PHE A 147 34.30 -8.65 -9.75
C PHE A 147 35.18 -9.68 -10.47
N GLN A 148 34.91 -10.98 -10.28
CA GLN A 148 35.59 -12.06 -10.99
C GLN A 148 35.40 -11.99 -12.52
N LEU A 149 34.20 -11.58 -12.99
CA LEU A 149 33.99 -11.35 -14.42
C LEU A 149 34.77 -10.13 -14.92
N LEU A 150 34.88 -9.06 -14.14
CA LEU A 150 35.69 -7.89 -14.49
C LEU A 150 37.19 -8.24 -14.56
N GLU A 151 37.70 -9.04 -13.63
CA GLU A 151 39.06 -9.58 -13.66
C GLU A 151 39.29 -10.44 -14.92
N TYR A 152 38.33 -11.31 -15.26
CA TYR A 152 38.38 -12.11 -16.47
C TYR A 152 38.44 -11.24 -17.74
N LEU A 153 37.60 -10.20 -17.84
CA LEU A 153 37.60 -9.27 -18.97
C LEU A 153 38.92 -8.48 -19.03
N THR A 154 39.44 -8.06 -17.88
CA THR A 154 40.69 -7.31 -17.79
C THR A 154 41.87 -8.14 -18.30
N LYS A 155 41.93 -9.42 -17.89
CA LYS A 155 43.00 -10.34 -18.27
C LYS A 155 42.94 -10.76 -19.75
N ASN A 156 41.74 -10.94 -20.32
CA ASN A 156 41.58 -11.60 -21.61
C ASN A 156 41.19 -10.66 -22.77
N ILE A 157 40.63 -9.49 -22.46
CA ILE A 157 40.01 -8.60 -23.46
C ILE A 157 40.63 -7.20 -23.44
N SER A 158 40.62 -6.50 -22.30
CA SER A 158 41.09 -5.10 -22.20
C SER A 158 41.76 -4.83 -20.86
N SER A 159 43.08 -4.60 -20.87
CA SER A 159 43.89 -4.41 -19.64
C SER A 159 43.55 -3.15 -18.83
N ASN A 160 42.86 -2.17 -19.41
CA ASN A 160 42.52 -0.89 -18.78
C ASN A 160 41.02 -0.77 -18.44
N LEU A 161 40.36 -1.87 -18.08
CA LEU A 161 38.94 -1.84 -17.74
C LEU A 161 38.72 -1.21 -16.35
N PRO A 162 37.77 -0.26 -16.21
CA PRO A 162 37.47 0.30 -14.90
C PRO A 162 36.73 -0.71 -14.01
N PHE A 163 36.91 -0.52 -12.70
CA PHE A 163 36.21 -1.28 -11.67
C PHE A 163 35.21 -0.36 -10.97
N PRO A 164 33.96 -0.79 -10.78
CA PRO A 164 32.97 0.03 -10.13
C PRO A 164 33.36 0.20 -8.66
N LYS A 165 33.34 1.44 -8.19
CA LYS A 165 33.58 1.77 -6.79
C LYS A 165 32.27 2.22 -6.21
N TYR A 166 31.62 1.27 -5.57
CA TYR A 166 30.54 1.62 -4.67
C TYR A 166 31.21 2.24 -3.46
N LYS A 167 30.79 3.46 -3.11
CA LYS A 167 31.02 3.90 -1.74
C LYS A 167 30.52 2.76 -0.88
N GLU A 168 31.35 2.25 0.03
CA GLU A 168 30.82 1.47 1.14
C GLU A 168 29.60 2.25 1.56
N THR A 169 28.46 1.59 1.51
CA THR A 169 27.41 2.03 2.39
C THR A 169 27.90 1.66 3.79
N LEU A 170 28.92 2.39 4.30
CA LEU A 170 28.67 3.18 5.51
C LEU A 170 27.32 3.77 5.21
N ASN A 171 26.29 3.21 5.82
CA ASN A 171 24.94 3.67 5.65
C ASN A 171 25.02 5.19 5.67
N LEU A 172 24.88 5.83 4.50
CA LEU A 172 24.60 7.26 4.44
C LEU A 172 23.16 7.50 4.96
N GLY A 173 22.45 6.40 5.26
CA GLY A 173 21.55 6.28 6.40
C GLY A 173 22.22 6.72 7.70
N ASP A 174 23.05 5.92 8.37
CA ASP A 174 23.59 6.18 9.72
C ASP A 174 24.25 7.55 9.95
N ALA A 175 24.95 8.16 8.98
CA ALA A 175 25.55 9.50 9.19
C ALA A 175 24.52 10.66 9.20
N LYS A 176 23.29 10.44 8.71
CA LYS A 176 22.16 11.40 8.72
C LYS A 176 20.86 10.84 9.29
N PHE A 177 20.82 9.57 9.64
CA PHE A 177 19.66 8.89 10.19
C PHE A 177 19.60 9.30 11.64
N ASN A 178 18.80 10.33 11.89
CA ASN A 178 18.50 10.76 13.23
C ASN A 178 17.62 9.69 13.89
N TYR A 179 18.28 8.71 14.49
CA TYR A 179 17.66 7.71 15.33
C TYR A 179 17.27 8.39 16.65
N THR A 180 15.98 8.31 16.97
CA THR A 180 15.39 9.01 18.13
C THR A 180 14.94 8.05 19.22
N GLY A 181 14.96 6.73 18.97
CA GLY A 181 14.30 5.73 19.81
C GLY A 181 12.81 5.55 19.53
N TYR A 182 12.23 6.31 18.60
CA TYR A 182 10.83 6.22 18.21
C TYR A 182 10.69 5.83 16.75
N TRP A 183 9.70 4.98 16.44
CA TRP A 183 9.59 4.34 15.14
C TRP A 183 8.19 4.41 14.52
N ILE A 184 8.16 4.28 13.20
CA ILE A 184 6.97 4.00 12.39
C ILE A 184 7.14 2.61 11.81
N PHE A 185 6.14 1.76 12.01
CA PHE A 185 6.01 0.44 11.42
C PHE A 185 4.95 0.46 10.33
N PHE A 186 5.38 0.20 9.10
CA PHE A 186 4.50 0.29 7.93
C PHE A 186 3.76 -1.02 7.72
N CYS A 187 2.43 -0.96 7.84
CA CYS A 187 1.53 -2.08 7.57
C CYS A 187 0.85 -1.91 6.21
N ASN A 188 0.86 -2.99 5.42
CA ASN A 188 0.05 -3.12 4.22
C ASN A 188 -1.03 -4.18 4.46
N PRO A 189 -2.31 -3.78 4.59
CA PRO A 189 -3.42 -4.70 4.85
C PRO A 189 -3.56 -5.82 3.83
N LYS A 190 -3.05 -5.63 2.60
CA LYS A 190 -3.06 -6.64 1.55
C LYS A 190 -2.15 -7.84 1.83
N TYR A 191 -1.17 -7.69 2.71
CA TYR A 191 -0.31 -8.81 3.12
C TYR A 191 -0.68 -9.33 4.50
N TRP A 192 -1.08 -8.45 5.41
CA TRP A 192 -1.34 -8.76 6.80
C TRP A 192 -2.67 -8.15 7.25
N GLN A 193 -3.62 -8.98 7.67
CA GLN A 193 -4.96 -8.61 8.15
C GLN A 193 -4.88 -7.98 9.55
N ILE A 194 -4.28 -6.80 9.62
CA ILE A 194 -4.09 -6.05 10.88
C ILE A 194 -5.41 -5.78 11.61
N ASP A 195 -6.50 -5.55 10.88
CA ASP A 195 -7.84 -5.40 11.43
C ASP A 195 -8.28 -6.63 12.22
N GLU A 196 -8.10 -7.84 11.67
CA GLU A 196 -8.44 -9.08 12.37
C GLU A 196 -7.56 -9.30 13.60
N PHE A 197 -6.26 -9.05 13.51
CA PHE A 197 -5.37 -9.11 14.68
C PHE A 197 -5.82 -8.14 15.78
N LEU A 198 -6.16 -6.90 15.40
CA LEU A 198 -6.57 -5.88 16.36
C LEU A 198 -7.94 -6.15 16.99
N GLU A 199 -8.79 -6.98 16.37
CA GLU A 199 -10.06 -7.47 16.95
C GLU A 199 -9.85 -8.53 18.06
N THR A 200 -8.70 -9.21 18.07
CA THR A 200 -8.38 -10.21 19.11
C THR A 200 -7.92 -9.58 20.42
N ASP A 201 -7.83 -10.38 21.49
CA ASP A 201 -7.20 -9.97 22.75
C ASP A 201 -5.66 -10.07 22.74
N GLU A 202 -5.05 -10.58 21.65
CA GLU A 202 -3.60 -10.76 21.57
C GLU A 202 -2.88 -9.42 21.52
N ILE A 203 -1.91 -9.21 22.41
CA ILE A 203 -1.16 -7.94 22.49
C ILE A 203 0.30 -8.10 22.06
N ASN A 204 0.80 -9.33 21.92
CA ASN A 204 2.17 -9.58 21.48
C ASN A 204 2.19 -9.97 20.02
N SER A 205 3.24 -9.58 19.31
CA SER A 205 3.42 -9.91 17.89
C SER A 205 4.91 -9.80 17.54
N THR A 206 5.25 -10.07 16.28
CA THR A 206 6.56 -9.79 15.71
C THR A 206 6.43 -8.87 14.52
N TRP A 207 7.35 -7.92 14.38
CA TRP A 207 7.31 -6.98 13.27
C TRP A 207 8.60 -7.01 12.46
N ARG A 208 8.47 -7.07 11.14
CA ARG A 208 9.62 -6.98 10.23
C ARG A 208 10.23 -5.59 10.30
N VAL A 209 11.54 -5.53 10.46
CA VAL A 209 12.30 -4.28 10.40
C VAL A 209 13.08 -4.19 9.09
N THR A 210 13.48 -2.98 8.75
CA THR A 210 14.29 -2.72 7.56
C THR A 210 15.75 -3.06 7.86
N ASP A 211 16.38 -3.88 7.03
CA ASP A 211 17.68 -4.51 7.34
C ASP A 211 18.77 -3.53 7.81
N TRP A 212 18.94 -2.38 7.14
CA TRP A 212 19.95 -1.39 7.51
C TRP A 212 19.62 -0.58 8.79
N GLN A 213 18.38 -0.64 9.28
CA GLN A 213 17.96 -0.03 10.55
C GLN A 213 18.06 -1.02 11.73
N SER A 214 18.28 -2.31 11.45
CA SER A 214 18.15 -3.40 12.44
C SER A 214 19.01 -3.21 13.69
N ALA A 215 20.22 -2.66 13.54
CA ALA A 215 21.15 -2.41 14.64
C ALA A 215 20.65 -1.37 15.66
N HIS A 216 19.70 -0.52 15.29
CA HIS A 216 19.19 0.57 16.12
C HIS A 216 17.98 0.17 16.98
N PHE A 217 17.47 -1.06 16.85
CA PHE A 217 16.32 -1.53 17.62
C PHE A 217 16.72 -2.08 18.98
N GLN A 218 16.11 -1.55 20.04
CA GLN A 218 16.34 -1.96 21.42
C GLN A 218 15.02 -2.10 22.17
N LYS A 219 15.05 -2.93 23.22
CA LYS A 219 13.92 -3.11 24.14
C LYS A 219 13.58 -1.76 24.83
N GLY A 220 12.30 -1.45 24.96
CA GLY A 220 11.79 -0.24 25.61
C GLY A 220 11.61 0.96 24.67
N GLN A 221 11.98 0.82 23.40
CA GLN A 221 11.63 1.80 22.36
C GLN A 221 10.15 1.72 22.01
N PHE A 222 9.62 2.76 21.39
CA PHE A 222 8.22 2.83 20.99
C PHE A 222 8.05 2.95 19.49
N ALA A 223 6.92 2.44 18.98
CA ALA A 223 6.56 2.63 17.59
C ALA A 223 5.06 2.85 17.40
N VAL A 224 4.71 3.42 16.24
CA VAL A 224 3.34 3.50 15.74
C VAL A 224 3.15 2.51 14.61
N ILE A 225 2.00 1.83 14.56
CA ILE A 225 1.63 1.00 13.41
C ILE A 225 0.84 1.85 12.42
N ARG A 226 1.49 2.22 11.32
CA ARG A 226 0.92 3.04 10.25
C ARG A 226 0.41 2.14 9.12
N VAL A 227 -0.89 2.17 8.90
CA VAL A 227 -1.58 1.51 7.78
C VAL A 227 -1.61 2.43 6.56
N GLY A 228 -1.12 1.92 5.43
CA GLY A 228 -1.17 2.62 4.15
C GLY A 228 -2.51 2.48 3.43
N LYS A 229 -2.50 2.69 2.10
CA LYS A 229 -3.68 2.46 1.26
C LYS A 229 -4.10 1.00 1.31
N ASP A 230 -5.30 0.72 1.82
CA ASP A 230 -5.90 -0.60 1.78
C ASP A 230 -6.33 -0.95 0.34
N SER A 231 -5.62 -1.92 -0.25
CA SER A 231 -5.81 -2.37 -1.63
C SER A 231 -6.42 -3.77 -1.73
N ARG A 232 -6.98 -4.27 -0.61
CA ARG A 232 -7.74 -5.52 -0.59
C ARG A 232 -9.00 -5.42 -1.47
N THR A 233 -9.39 -6.55 -2.03
CA THR A 233 -10.61 -6.75 -2.82
C THR A 233 -11.80 -7.07 -1.91
N LYS A 234 -13.02 -6.98 -2.44
CA LYS A 234 -14.24 -7.34 -1.68
C LYS A 234 -14.21 -8.78 -1.16
N LYS A 235 -13.61 -9.69 -1.93
CA LYS A 235 -13.45 -11.10 -1.54
C LYS A 235 -12.47 -11.25 -0.36
N GLU A 236 -11.31 -10.60 -0.45
CA GLU A 236 -10.29 -10.61 0.63
C GLU A 236 -10.78 -9.94 1.92
N LEU A 237 -11.73 -9.01 1.82
CA LEU A 237 -12.33 -8.34 2.98
C LEU A 237 -13.47 -9.15 3.62
N ALA A 238 -13.96 -10.21 2.98
CA ALA A 238 -15.10 -11.00 3.47
C ALA A 238 -16.32 -10.15 3.90
N GLY A 239 -16.59 -9.05 3.19
CA GLY A 239 -17.67 -8.11 3.50
C GLY A 239 -17.31 -6.98 4.47
N LYS A 240 -16.10 -6.94 5.04
CA LYS A 240 -15.60 -5.82 5.83
C LYS A 240 -15.30 -4.60 4.95
N GLU A 241 -15.36 -3.42 5.55
CA GLU A 241 -14.93 -2.17 4.89
C GLU A 241 -13.41 -2.06 4.82
N LYS A 242 -12.91 -1.31 3.84
CA LYS A 242 -11.48 -1.00 3.73
C LYS A 242 -11.02 -0.12 4.88
N LEU A 243 -9.81 -0.38 5.37
CA LEU A 243 -9.15 0.52 6.30
C LEU A 243 -8.77 1.82 5.61
N GLN A 244 -9.03 2.95 6.28
CA GLN A 244 -8.54 4.25 5.87
C GLN A 244 -7.05 4.36 6.25
N ALA A 245 -6.27 5.11 5.48
CA ALA A 245 -4.86 5.28 5.81
C ALA A 245 -4.71 6.07 7.13
N GLY A 246 -3.95 5.51 8.08
CA GLY A 246 -3.90 6.03 9.44
C GLY A 246 -2.98 5.24 10.36
N ILE A 247 -2.95 5.65 11.62
CA ILE A 247 -2.24 4.97 12.72
C ILE A 247 -3.26 4.12 13.48
N TYR A 248 -2.97 2.82 13.58
CA TYR A 248 -3.88 1.82 14.14
C TYR A 248 -3.35 1.15 15.42
N GLY A 249 -2.12 1.48 15.82
CA GLY A 249 -1.57 0.97 17.07
C GLY A 249 -0.40 1.80 17.56
N ILE A 250 -0.22 1.80 18.87
CA ILE A 250 0.98 2.28 19.56
C ILE A 250 1.57 1.08 20.29
N ILE A 251 2.86 0.82 20.07
CA ILE A 251 3.52 -0.40 20.52
C ILE A 251 4.83 -0.08 21.25
N GLU A 252 5.23 -1.01 22.11
CA GLU A 252 6.56 -1.10 22.70
C GLU A 252 7.36 -2.19 21.99
N ILE A 253 8.64 -1.93 21.75
CA ILE A 253 9.58 -2.89 21.19
C ILE A 253 10.18 -3.70 22.34
N MET A 254 10.06 -5.02 22.26
CA MET A 254 10.39 -5.95 23.36
C MET A 254 11.72 -6.67 23.15
N SER A 255 12.34 -6.56 21.97
CA SER A 255 13.62 -7.21 21.65
C SER A 255 14.48 -6.38 20.69
N GLN A 256 15.77 -6.71 20.63
CA GLN A 256 16.62 -6.34 19.50
C GLN A 256 16.16 -7.05 18.22
N ALA A 257 16.59 -6.53 17.06
CA ALA A 257 16.29 -7.15 15.78
C ALA A 257 17.04 -8.47 15.61
N GLN A 258 16.32 -9.55 15.31
CA GLN A 258 16.90 -10.88 15.11
C GLN A 258 16.19 -11.62 13.96
N PRO A 259 16.87 -12.55 13.27
CA PRO A 259 16.22 -13.39 12.27
C PRO A 259 15.20 -14.33 12.92
N MET A 260 13.92 -14.13 12.64
CA MET A 260 12.84 -15.00 13.14
C MET A 260 11.69 -15.12 12.13
N LEU A 261 10.84 -16.12 12.33
CA LEU A 261 9.57 -16.25 11.62
C LEU A 261 8.57 -15.22 12.16
N ASP A 262 7.51 -15.00 11.39
CA ASP A 262 6.36 -14.28 11.90
C ASP A 262 5.65 -15.12 12.98
N SER A 263 5.18 -14.50 14.06
CA SER A 263 4.46 -15.19 15.13
C SER A 263 2.98 -15.38 14.80
N ASP A 264 2.40 -14.55 13.92
CA ASP A 264 0.94 -14.49 13.76
C ASP A 264 0.54 -14.83 12.31
N GLY A 265 1.10 -15.95 11.82
CA GLY A 265 0.92 -16.48 10.46
C GLY A 265 -0.52 -16.57 9.97
N GLN A 266 -1.47 -16.77 10.89
CA GLN A 266 -2.90 -16.85 10.60
C GLN A 266 -3.48 -15.58 9.98
N PHE A 267 -2.85 -14.42 10.18
CA PHE A 267 -3.31 -13.14 9.63
C PHE A 267 -2.65 -12.79 8.27
N TRP A 268 -1.84 -13.68 7.70
CA TRP A 268 -1.33 -13.52 6.33
C TRP A 268 -2.35 -13.99 5.30
N LEU A 269 -2.76 -13.09 4.41
CA LEU A 269 -3.62 -13.45 3.25
C LEU A 269 -2.93 -14.41 2.28
N ASN A 270 -1.60 -14.39 2.21
CA ASN A 270 -0.81 -15.29 1.37
C ASN A 270 0.16 -16.10 2.21
N GLN A 271 -0.21 -17.35 2.49
CA GLN A 271 0.56 -18.28 3.33
C GLN A 271 1.95 -18.61 2.76
N ASN A 272 2.16 -18.51 1.44
CA ASN A 272 3.47 -18.77 0.83
C ASN A 272 4.52 -17.71 1.18
N LYS A 273 4.12 -16.55 1.73
CA LYS A 273 5.03 -15.48 2.17
C LYS A 273 5.43 -15.56 3.64
N TYR A 274 4.81 -16.44 4.41
CA TYR A 274 5.01 -16.56 5.86
C TYR A 274 6.31 -17.28 6.24
N GLY A 275 6.72 -18.29 5.45
CA GLY A 275 7.77 -19.25 5.82
C GLY A 275 9.23 -18.75 5.85
N GLU A 276 9.48 -17.48 5.55
CA GLU A 276 10.85 -16.94 5.48
C GLU A 276 11.30 -16.28 6.79
N LYS A 277 12.47 -16.69 7.30
CA LYS A 277 13.14 -15.97 8.38
C LYS A 277 13.59 -14.60 7.89
N ARG A 278 13.12 -13.54 8.57
CA ARG A 278 13.48 -12.15 8.28
C ARG A 278 13.91 -11.46 9.56
N LEU A 279 14.65 -10.35 9.45
CA LEU A 279 14.98 -9.51 10.61
C LEU A 279 13.68 -8.90 11.17
N ARG A 280 13.35 -9.28 12.40
CA ARG A 280 12.15 -8.82 13.11
C ARG A 280 12.48 -8.44 14.54
N VAL A 281 11.58 -7.69 15.16
CA VAL A 281 11.56 -7.44 16.60
C VAL A 281 10.28 -8.01 17.19
N LYS A 282 10.33 -8.43 18.44
CA LYS A 282 9.12 -8.70 19.23
C LYS A 282 8.50 -7.37 19.63
N ILE A 283 7.18 -7.26 19.55
CA ILE A 283 6.44 -6.07 19.93
C ILE A 283 5.32 -6.40 20.90
N ARG A 284 4.90 -5.39 21.66
CA ARG A 284 3.71 -5.41 22.50
C ARG A 284 2.85 -4.19 22.21
N TYR A 285 1.57 -4.39 21.92
CA TYR A 285 0.60 -3.32 21.76
C TYR A 285 0.30 -2.67 23.12
N ILE A 286 0.52 -1.37 23.20
CA ILE A 286 0.14 -0.52 24.34
C ILE A 286 -1.28 0.01 24.12
N LYS A 287 -1.57 0.46 22.89
CA LYS A 287 -2.90 0.94 22.49
C LYS A 287 -3.26 0.33 21.14
N LYS A 288 -4.38 -0.38 21.08
CA LYS A 288 -5.03 -0.81 19.82
C LYS A 288 -6.02 0.27 19.41
N LEU A 289 -5.81 0.86 18.24
CA LEU A 289 -6.59 2.01 17.76
C LEU A 289 -7.51 1.60 16.59
N LEU A 290 -8.06 0.38 16.62
CA LEU A 290 -8.93 -0.10 15.54
C LEU A 290 -10.23 0.71 15.47
N ASP A 291 -10.85 0.97 16.62
CA ASP A 291 -12.08 1.76 16.69
C ASP A 291 -11.81 3.24 16.42
N ASN A 292 -10.65 3.72 16.85
CA ASN A 292 -10.27 5.13 16.97
C ASN A 292 -8.88 5.43 16.36
N PRO A 293 -8.66 5.11 15.08
CA PRO A 293 -7.38 5.35 14.42
C PRO A 293 -7.13 6.86 14.26
N ILE A 294 -5.86 7.24 14.23
CA ILE A 294 -5.46 8.60 13.87
C ILE A 294 -5.27 8.64 12.35
N LEU A 295 -6.20 9.25 11.62
CA LEU A 295 -6.20 9.21 10.16
C LEU A 295 -5.18 10.18 9.58
N LEU A 296 -4.50 9.78 8.51
CA LEU A 296 -3.46 10.64 7.90
C LEU A 296 -4.03 11.94 7.35
N ARG A 297 -5.28 11.93 6.86
CA ARG A 297 -5.95 13.16 6.38
C ARG A 297 -6.15 14.20 7.49
N ASP A 298 -6.31 13.75 8.73
CA ASP A 298 -6.52 14.63 9.88
C ASP A 298 -5.17 15.25 10.30
N LEU A 299 -4.07 14.51 10.10
CA LEU A 299 -2.71 14.98 10.37
C LEU A 299 -2.14 15.90 9.28
N GLN A 300 -2.59 15.78 8.03
CA GLN A 300 -2.05 16.52 6.88
C GLN A 300 -2.16 18.05 7.04
N ASN A 301 -3.19 18.53 7.74
CA ASN A 301 -3.44 19.96 7.93
C ASN A 301 -2.77 20.53 9.19
N LEU A 302 -2.15 19.69 10.01
CA LEU A 302 -1.50 20.10 11.26
C LEU A 302 -0.03 20.41 11.01
N THR A 303 0.39 21.62 11.36
CA THR A 303 1.77 22.14 11.19
C THR A 303 2.82 21.21 11.76
N ASP A 304 2.49 20.56 12.88
CA ASP A 304 3.34 19.64 13.63
C ASP A 304 3.78 18.39 12.86
N PHE A 305 3.01 18.00 11.84
CA PHE A 305 3.24 16.77 11.08
C PHE A 305 3.81 17.02 9.68
N GLN A 306 3.82 18.28 9.21
CA GLN A 306 4.23 18.61 7.83
C GLN A 306 5.67 18.21 7.51
N ASN A 307 6.54 18.16 8.52
CA ASN A 307 7.95 17.77 8.36
C ASN A 307 8.16 16.25 8.39
N GLU A 308 7.18 15.46 8.84
CA GLU A 308 7.27 14.00 8.95
C GLU A 308 6.69 13.29 7.72
N LYS A 309 7.35 13.53 6.57
CA LYS A 309 6.92 12.98 5.27
C LYS A 309 6.79 11.46 5.25
N ALA A 310 7.60 10.74 6.03
CA ALA A 310 7.53 9.29 6.10
C ALA A 310 6.21 8.79 6.71
N LEU A 311 5.66 9.52 7.68
CA LEU A 311 4.35 9.22 8.28
C LEU A 311 3.22 9.53 7.29
N LEU A 312 3.23 10.74 6.72
CA LEU A 312 2.17 11.25 5.85
C LEU A 312 2.10 10.51 4.51
N ASN A 313 3.24 10.39 3.82
CA ASN A 313 3.30 9.83 2.46
C ASN A 313 3.56 8.32 2.45
N GLY A 314 4.07 7.78 3.55
CA GLY A 314 4.55 6.40 3.61
C GLY A 314 5.92 6.21 2.96
N ARG A 315 6.42 4.97 3.02
CA ARG A 315 7.73 4.60 2.47
C ARG A 315 7.73 3.17 1.99
N GLN A 316 8.56 2.86 1.00
CA GLN A 316 8.90 1.48 0.62
C GLN A 316 9.92 0.91 1.61
N ALA A 317 9.49 0.70 2.85
CA ALA A 317 10.27 0.15 3.95
C ALA A 317 9.31 -0.48 4.98
N SER A 318 9.81 -1.38 5.83
CA SER A 318 9.00 -1.94 6.92
C SER A 318 9.02 -1.07 8.18
N SER A 319 10.03 -0.20 8.30
CA SER A 319 10.27 0.65 9.47
C SER A 319 10.92 1.99 9.11
N TRP A 320 10.75 3.01 9.98
CA TRP A 320 11.41 4.32 9.87
C TRP A 320 11.47 5.04 11.21
N SER A 321 12.54 5.79 11.49
CA SER A 321 12.66 6.62 12.70
C SER A 321 11.75 7.85 12.60
N ILE A 322 11.06 8.19 13.69
CA ILE A 322 10.21 9.39 13.80
C ILE A 322 10.71 10.25 14.95
N LYS A 323 10.58 11.58 14.85
CA LYS A 323 10.96 12.46 15.96
C LYS A 323 10.13 12.20 17.21
N LYS A 324 10.77 12.34 18.38
CA LYS A 324 10.10 12.26 19.69
C LYS A 324 8.92 13.22 19.78
N ASP A 325 9.11 14.49 19.45
CA ASP A 325 8.04 15.51 19.50
C ASP A 325 6.82 15.13 18.65
N THR A 326 7.04 14.51 17.49
CA THR A 326 5.92 14.01 16.67
C THR A 326 5.27 12.79 17.30
N PHE A 327 6.06 11.87 17.86
CA PHE A 327 5.52 10.71 18.56
C PHE A 327 4.68 11.13 19.77
N ASP A 328 5.14 12.09 20.57
CA ASP A 328 4.42 12.63 21.72
C ASP A 328 3.07 13.22 21.31
N LYS A 329 3.03 13.99 20.21
CA LYS A 329 1.77 14.50 19.63
C LYS A 329 0.84 13.40 19.15
N ILE A 330 1.37 12.32 18.57
CA ILE A 330 0.56 11.14 18.20
C ILE A 330 -0.07 10.53 19.45
N LEU A 331 0.68 10.45 20.55
CA LEU A 331 0.17 9.93 21.82
C LEU A 331 -0.96 10.80 22.38
N GLU A 332 -0.79 12.12 22.39
CA GLU A 332 -1.84 13.08 22.78
C GLU A 332 -3.12 12.92 21.93
N HIS A 333 -2.97 12.83 20.60
CA HIS A 333 -4.10 12.58 19.71
C HIS A 333 -4.76 11.22 19.96
N ALA A 334 -3.97 10.17 20.25
CA ALA A 334 -4.51 8.85 20.57
C ALA A 334 -5.33 8.90 21.85
N GLU A 335 -4.85 9.58 22.88
CA GLU A 335 -5.54 9.69 24.18
C GLU A 335 -6.82 10.50 24.07
N SER A 336 -6.79 11.63 23.37
CA SER A 336 -7.98 12.41 23.07
C SER A 336 -9.03 11.58 22.31
N ASN A 337 -8.62 10.84 21.27
CA ASN A 337 -9.52 9.97 20.52
C ASN A 337 -10.10 8.83 21.37
N ILE A 338 -9.30 8.21 22.25
CA ILE A 338 -9.77 7.19 23.19
C ILE A 338 -10.82 7.78 24.14
N ALA A 339 -10.54 8.96 24.72
CA ALA A 339 -11.44 9.61 25.66
C ALA A 339 -12.81 9.90 25.02
N VAL A 340 -12.81 10.50 23.82
CA VAL A 340 -14.04 10.78 23.05
C VAL A 340 -14.82 9.49 22.78
N VAL A 341 -14.17 8.41 22.34
CA VAL A 341 -14.86 7.14 22.08
C VAL A 341 -15.38 6.50 23.36
N SER A 342 -14.65 6.60 24.46
CA SER A 342 -15.11 6.08 25.76
C SER A 342 -16.37 6.81 26.21
N GLU A 343 -16.39 8.15 26.11
CA GLU A 343 -17.54 8.98 26.43
C GLU A 343 -18.74 8.63 25.53
N VAL A 344 -18.51 8.48 24.23
CA VAL A 344 -19.54 8.05 23.27
C VAL A 344 -20.08 6.67 23.62
N LYS A 345 -19.29 5.75 24.19
CA LYS A 345 -19.73 4.41 24.57
C LYS A 345 -20.48 4.41 25.92
N THR A 346 -20.12 5.28 26.85
CA THR A 346 -20.67 5.28 28.22
C THR A 346 -21.84 6.25 28.45
N THR A 347 -22.03 7.27 27.60
CA THR A 347 -23.10 8.28 27.79
C THR A 347 -24.47 7.62 27.78
N GLU A 348 -25.25 7.71 28.86
CA GLU A 348 -26.61 7.19 28.88
C GLU A 348 -27.53 7.97 27.93
N LEU A 349 -28.43 7.27 27.26
CA LEU A 349 -29.42 7.84 26.34
C LEU A 349 -30.79 7.35 26.76
N ASN A 350 -31.44 8.11 27.64
CA ASN A 350 -32.65 7.66 28.33
C ASN A 350 -33.93 8.10 27.60
N ASP A 351 -33.87 9.21 26.87
CA ASP A 351 -35.00 9.74 26.12
C ASP A 351 -34.60 10.34 24.75
N TYR A 352 -35.59 10.94 24.09
CA TYR A 352 -35.41 11.55 22.79
C TYR A 352 -34.62 12.87 22.85
N ALA A 353 -34.74 13.64 23.93
CA ALA A 353 -34.01 14.89 24.11
C ALA A 353 -32.52 14.61 24.31
N ASP A 354 -32.17 13.53 25.01
CA ASP A 354 -30.82 13.02 25.16
C ASP A 354 -30.22 12.64 23.80
N LEU A 355 -30.98 11.94 22.95
CA LEU A 355 -30.54 11.61 21.58
C LEU A 355 -30.24 12.87 20.77
N GLN A 356 -31.13 13.87 20.77
CA GLN A 356 -30.91 15.11 20.02
C GLN A 356 -29.66 15.87 20.50
N LYS A 357 -29.47 15.96 21.83
CA LYS A 357 -28.27 16.59 22.42
C LYS A 357 -27.01 15.81 22.06
N PHE A 358 -27.06 14.48 22.11
CA PHE A 358 -25.95 13.60 21.77
C PHE A 358 -25.56 13.76 20.29
N GLU A 359 -26.53 13.80 19.39
CA GLU A 359 -26.28 14.06 17.96
C GLU A 359 -25.69 15.43 17.70
N ALA A 360 -26.27 16.49 18.30
CA ALA A 360 -25.77 17.84 18.14
C ALA A 360 -24.31 17.97 18.60
N LYS A 361 -23.96 17.30 19.72
CA LYS A 361 -22.59 17.27 20.26
C LYS A 361 -21.59 16.65 19.28
N TYR A 362 -21.96 15.57 18.59
CA TYR A 362 -21.07 14.86 17.66
C TYR A 362 -21.32 15.18 16.18
N PHE A 363 -22.14 16.19 15.89
CA PHE A 363 -22.51 16.58 14.52
C PHE A 363 -21.28 16.98 13.68
N ASN A 364 -20.32 17.68 14.28
CA ASN A 364 -19.07 18.06 13.64
C ASN A 364 -17.91 17.09 13.93
N ALA A 365 -18.19 15.93 14.53
CA ALA A 365 -17.17 14.96 14.85
C ALA A 365 -16.59 14.30 13.59
N THR A 366 -15.43 13.65 13.76
CA THR A 366 -14.76 12.95 12.66
C THR A 366 -15.66 11.85 12.08
N PRO A 367 -15.50 11.47 10.79
CA PRO A 367 -16.34 10.45 10.16
C PRO A 367 -16.35 9.10 10.91
N ARG A 368 -15.30 8.77 11.64
CA ARG A 368 -15.22 7.54 12.46
C ARG A 368 -16.02 7.65 13.76
N VAL A 369 -15.96 8.79 14.46
CA VAL A 369 -16.81 9.05 15.63
C VAL A 369 -18.28 8.98 15.23
N LYS A 370 -18.62 9.56 14.07
CA LYS A 370 -19.97 9.44 13.47
C LYS A 370 -20.36 7.98 13.22
N ALA A 371 -19.47 7.15 12.69
CA ALA A 371 -19.74 5.72 12.49
C ALA A 371 -19.93 4.93 13.80
N ILE A 372 -19.25 5.32 14.88
CA ILE A 372 -19.43 4.72 16.22
C ILE A 372 -20.76 5.15 16.82
N VAL A 373 -21.06 6.46 16.78
CA VAL A 373 -22.36 7.02 17.20
C VAL A 373 -23.49 6.32 16.44
N ASN A 374 -23.36 6.19 15.12
CA ASN A 374 -24.36 5.51 14.28
C ASN A 374 -24.59 4.06 14.71
N ARG A 375 -23.53 3.25 14.81
CA ARG A 375 -23.64 1.85 15.26
C ARG A 375 -24.26 1.72 16.67
N ARG A 376 -23.98 2.69 17.56
CA ARG A 376 -24.58 2.74 18.89
C ARG A 376 -26.07 3.05 18.83
N ILE A 377 -26.51 3.95 17.97
CA ILE A 377 -27.93 4.26 17.77
C ILE A 377 -28.66 3.04 17.15
N GLU A 378 -28.09 2.44 16.09
CA GLU A 378 -28.67 1.27 15.39
C GLU A 378 -28.86 0.04 16.30
N ARG A 379 -28.00 -0.12 17.30
CA ARG A 379 -27.97 -1.29 18.19
C ARG A 379 -28.37 -0.97 19.63
N GLY A 380 -28.56 0.29 19.95
CA GLY A 380 -28.82 0.79 21.29
C GLY A 380 -30.27 0.66 21.69
N ASP A 381 -30.55 1.08 22.93
CA ASP A 381 -31.88 0.97 23.51
C ASP A 381 -32.94 1.80 22.78
N ILE A 382 -32.51 2.84 22.05
CA ILE A 382 -33.37 3.64 21.18
C ILE A 382 -33.87 2.85 19.97
N SER A 383 -33.01 2.06 19.31
CA SER A 383 -33.47 1.16 18.24
C SER A 383 -34.47 0.13 18.79
N LYS A 384 -34.23 -0.40 19.99
CA LYS A 384 -35.20 -1.30 20.66
C LYS A 384 -36.52 -0.60 20.94
N ALA A 385 -36.50 0.64 21.43
CA ALA A 385 -37.68 1.44 21.68
C ALA A 385 -38.48 1.69 20.38
N VAL A 386 -37.82 2.08 19.29
CA VAL A 386 -38.45 2.31 17.98
C VAL A 386 -39.08 1.03 17.42
N LYS A 387 -38.37 -0.11 17.52
CA LYS A 387 -38.92 -1.42 17.12
C LYS A 387 -40.17 -1.78 17.91
N LYS A 388 -40.17 -1.51 19.21
CA LYS A 388 -41.31 -1.77 20.10
C LYS A 388 -42.50 -0.85 19.79
N ILE A 389 -42.27 0.44 19.56
CA ILE A 389 -43.32 1.42 19.18
C ILE A 389 -43.99 1.00 17.87
N ASN A 390 -43.22 0.51 16.91
CA ASN A 390 -43.72 0.02 15.63
C ASN A 390 -44.22 -1.43 15.69
N ASN A 391 -44.44 -2.02 16.87
CA ASN A 391 -44.91 -3.40 17.05
C ASN A 391 -44.08 -4.46 16.31
N TYR A 392 -42.78 -4.21 16.09
CA TYR A 392 -41.89 -5.05 15.31
C TYR A 392 -42.35 -5.29 13.85
N GLU A 393 -43.10 -4.34 13.29
CA GLU A 393 -43.62 -4.37 11.93
C GLU A 393 -42.66 -3.70 10.93
N CYS A 394 -42.58 -4.30 9.73
CA CYS A 394 -42.01 -3.66 8.55
C CYS A 394 -43.00 -2.62 8.00
N LEU A 395 -42.65 -1.35 8.11
CA LEU A 395 -43.51 -0.25 7.67
C LEU A 395 -43.73 -0.22 6.16
N VAL A 396 -42.73 -0.65 5.37
CA VAL A 396 -42.87 -0.77 3.91
C VAL A 396 -43.89 -1.86 3.54
N CYS A 397 -43.77 -3.06 4.13
CA CYS A 397 -44.74 -4.14 3.91
C CYS A 397 -46.14 -3.69 4.31
N LYS A 398 -46.28 -3.02 5.46
CA LYS A 398 -47.56 -2.50 5.95
C LYS A 398 -48.20 -1.54 4.96
N THR A 399 -47.45 -0.57 4.45
CA THR A 399 -47.93 0.39 3.45
C THR A 399 -48.30 -0.28 2.12
N LEU A 400 -47.57 -1.34 1.74
CA LEU A 400 -47.87 -2.13 0.54
C LEU A 400 -49.03 -3.12 0.72
N GLY A 401 -49.64 -3.20 1.91
CA GLY A 401 -50.70 -4.18 2.21
C GLY A 401 -50.21 -5.62 2.32
N LEU A 402 -48.91 -5.83 2.49
CA LEU A 402 -48.28 -7.13 2.68
C LEU A 402 -48.19 -7.48 4.17
N ASN A 403 -47.86 -8.74 4.48
CA ASN A 403 -47.58 -9.15 5.86
C ASN A 403 -46.38 -8.34 6.41
N PRO A 404 -46.58 -7.53 7.47
CA PRO A 404 -45.53 -6.69 8.01
C PRO A 404 -44.58 -7.43 8.95
N HIS A 405 -44.94 -8.64 9.40
CA HIS A 405 -44.15 -9.40 10.35
C HIS A 405 -43.11 -10.29 9.67
N GLY A 406 -41.87 -10.20 10.14
CA GLY A 406 -40.81 -11.15 9.79
C GLY A 406 -40.99 -12.51 10.49
N PHE A 407 -39.90 -13.27 10.62
CA PHE A 407 -39.91 -14.51 11.40
C PHE A 407 -39.91 -14.20 12.91
N LYS A 408 -40.49 -15.09 13.73
CA LYS A 408 -40.41 -14.98 15.19
C LYS A 408 -39.02 -15.38 15.69
N LYS A 409 -38.44 -14.55 16.54
CA LYS A 409 -37.23 -14.84 17.30
C LYS A 409 -37.55 -15.80 18.46
N ARG A 410 -36.50 -16.36 19.07
CA ARG A 410 -36.62 -17.24 20.25
C ARG A 410 -37.34 -16.60 21.45
N ASN A 411 -37.29 -15.27 21.55
CA ASN A 411 -37.97 -14.50 22.60
C ASN A 411 -39.44 -14.17 22.28
N GLY A 412 -40.01 -14.71 21.20
CA GLY A 412 -41.40 -14.51 20.80
C GLY A 412 -41.66 -13.27 19.94
N GLU A 413 -40.73 -12.30 19.90
CA GLU A 413 -40.86 -11.08 19.10
C GLU A 413 -40.55 -11.33 17.61
N PHE A 414 -41.14 -10.56 16.72
CA PHE A 414 -40.83 -10.62 15.30
C PHE A 414 -39.47 -9.95 14.99
N TYR A 415 -38.75 -10.52 14.02
CA TYR A 415 -37.50 -9.96 13.53
C TYR A 415 -37.76 -8.75 12.62
N VAL A 416 -37.16 -7.62 12.97
CA VAL A 416 -37.18 -6.40 12.17
C VAL A 416 -35.86 -5.64 12.36
N GLU A 417 -35.41 -4.97 11.31
CA GLU A 417 -34.21 -4.14 11.26
C GLU A 417 -34.61 -2.66 11.29
N THR A 418 -33.70 -1.79 11.72
CA THR A 418 -33.90 -0.34 11.68
C THR A 418 -32.97 0.23 10.63
N HIS A 419 -33.50 1.00 9.68
CA HIS A 419 -32.78 1.64 8.58
C HIS A 419 -32.77 3.16 8.73
N HIS A 420 -31.65 3.82 8.48
CA HIS A 420 -31.56 5.29 8.39
C HIS A 420 -31.96 5.77 6.99
N ILE A 421 -32.98 6.62 6.88
CA ILE A 421 -33.52 7.04 5.56
C ILE A 421 -32.60 8.04 4.86
N ILE A 422 -32.16 9.09 5.54
CA ILE A 422 -31.09 9.96 5.07
C ILE A 422 -29.74 9.31 5.41
N PRO A 423 -28.85 9.09 4.43
CA PRO A 423 -27.49 8.64 4.71
C PRO A 423 -26.74 9.66 5.58
N VAL A 424 -26.06 9.18 6.62
CA VAL A 424 -25.28 10.02 7.55
C VAL A 424 -24.22 10.87 6.84
N SER A 425 -23.79 10.46 5.64
CA SER A 425 -22.86 11.21 4.78
C SER A 425 -23.40 12.55 4.26
N GLU A 426 -24.72 12.76 4.26
CA GLU A 426 -25.33 14.01 3.80
C GLU A 426 -25.30 15.13 4.85
N LEU A 427 -24.81 14.84 6.07
CA LEU A 427 -24.45 15.81 7.11
C LEU A 427 -25.60 16.77 7.50
N GLN A 428 -26.86 16.39 7.34
CA GLN A 428 -27.98 17.24 7.77
C GLN A 428 -28.27 17.02 9.26
N GLN A 429 -28.61 18.10 9.97
CA GLN A 429 -29.01 18.04 11.38
C GLN A 429 -30.31 17.21 11.49
N GLY A 430 -30.33 16.19 12.36
CA GLY A 430 -31.44 15.23 12.46
C GLY A 430 -31.33 13.97 11.59
N SER A 431 -30.22 13.80 10.84
CA SER A 431 -29.93 12.60 10.04
C SER A 431 -29.69 11.31 10.84
N LEU A 432 -29.62 11.38 12.16
CA LEU A 432 -29.48 10.22 13.05
C LEU A 432 -30.70 10.03 13.98
N GLY A 433 -31.63 11.00 13.99
CA GLY A 433 -32.76 11.02 14.91
C GLY A 433 -33.75 9.89 14.64
N THR A 434 -34.56 9.52 15.63
CA THR A 434 -35.64 8.51 15.46
C THR A 434 -36.62 8.85 14.32
N LEU A 435 -36.77 10.14 14.00
CA LEU A 435 -37.54 10.65 12.85
C LEU A 435 -36.88 10.39 11.49
N ASN A 436 -35.68 9.82 11.47
CA ASN A 436 -34.95 9.32 10.30
C ASN A 436 -34.78 7.79 10.32
N LEU A 437 -35.35 7.11 11.32
CA LEU A 437 -35.30 5.66 11.45
C LEU A 437 -36.59 5.03 10.93
N LEU A 438 -36.44 3.97 10.14
CA LEU A 438 -37.53 3.16 9.60
C LEU A 438 -37.39 1.71 10.04
N THR A 439 -38.45 1.09 10.55
CA THR A 439 -38.45 -0.36 10.81
C THR A 439 -38.84 -1.12 9.56
N VAL A 440 -37.97 -2.03 9.12
CA VAL A 440 -38.12 -2.80 7.89
C VAL A 440 -37.70 -4.25 8.07
N CYS A 441 -38.31 -5.15 7.30
CA CYS A 441 -37.86 -6.55 7.25
C CYS A 441 -36.50 -6.65 6.54
N ALA A 442 -35.78 -7.76 6.73
CA ALA A 442 -34.45 -7.97 6.14
C ALA A 442 -34.41 -7.79 4.61
N ASN A 443 -35.52 -8.11 3.91
CA ASN A 443 -35.60 -7.92 2.47
C ASN A 443 -35.67 -6.43 2.09
N HIS A 444 -36.64 -5.71 2.65
CA HIS A 444 -36.77 -4.27 2.41
C HIS A 444 -35.57 -3.49 2.93
N HIS A 445 -34.91 -3.93 4.02
CA HIS A 445 -33.66 -3.33 4.47
C HIS A 445 -32.57 -3.37 3.39
N ARG A 446 -32.39 -4.52 2.74
CA ARG A 446 -31.44 -4.65 1.62
C ARG A 446 -31.91 -3.89 0.37
N GLN A 447 -33.21 -3.85 0.12
CA GLN A 447 -33.78 -3.11 -1.01
C GLN A 447 -33.59 -1.61 -0.86
N LEU A 448 -33.70 -1.07 0.35
CA LEU A 448 -33.38 0.34 0.63
C LEU A 448 -31.89 0.66 0.42
N HIS A 449 -30.99 -0.30 0.70
CA HIS A 449 -29.55 -0.13 0.46
C HIS A 449 -29.12 -0.30 -1.00
N TYR A 450 -29.73 -1.22 -1.74
CA TYR A 450 -29.19 -1.70 -3.03
C TYR A 450 -30.21 -1.73 -4.19
N GLY A 451 -31.49 -1.59 -3.89
CA GLY A 451 -32.58 -1.66 -4.85
C GLY A 451 -32.84 -0.34 -5.57
N ASN A 452 -33.84 -0.35 -6.46
CA ASN A 452 -34.30 0.85 -7.16
C ASN A 452 -35.23 1.66 -6.25
N VAL A 453 -34.63 2.34 -5.28
CA VAL A 453 -35.31 3.17 -4.29
C VAL A 453 -34.89 4.63 -4.43
N LYS A 454 -35.86 5.53 -4.47
CA LYS A 454 -35.64 6.97 -4.45
C LYS A 454 -36.51 7.64 -3.40
N LEU A 455 -35.90 8.41 -2.49
CA LEU A 455 -36.64 9.29 -1.57
C LEU A 455 -37.14 10.51 -2.36
N ILE A 456 -38.45 10.72 -2.37
CA ILE A 456 -39.12 11.84 -3.04
C ILE A 456 -39.29 13.01 -2.07
N GLU A 457 -39.83 12.74 -0.89
CA GLU A 457 -40.11 13.74 0.13
C GLU A 457 -39.78 13.24 1.52
N ASN A 458 -39.27 14.13 2.37
CA ASN A 458 -39.00 13.88 3.77
C ASN A 458 -39.33 15.13 4.58
N ASN A 459 -40.42 15.08 5.34
CA ASN A 459 -40.86 16.16 6.23
C ASN A 459 -41.15 15.62 7.64
N ASP A 460 -41.60 16.46 8.57
CA ASP A 460 -41.83 16.03 9.95
C ASP A 460 -42.96 15.00 10.13
N LYS A 461 -43.80 14.80 9.11
CA LYS A 461 -45.00 13.96 9.19
C LYS A 461 -44.84 12.62 8.47
N TYR A 462 -44.15 12.58 7.33
CA TYR A 462 -44.03 11.37 6.53
C TYR A 462 -42.75 11.32 5.70
N PHE A 463 -42.46 10.11 5.22
CA PHE A 463 -41.53 9.83 4.15
C PHE A 463 -42.29 9.41 2.90
N GLU A 464 -41.81 9.86 1.74
CA GLU A 464 -42.35 9.44 0.45
C GLU A 464 -41.24 8.85 -0.40
N PHE A 465 -41.45 7.63 -0.89
CA PHE A 465 -40.48 6.88 -1.69
C PHE A 465 -41.07 6.47 -3.03
N THR A 466 -40.20 6.33 -4.03
CA THR A 466 -40.41 5.42 -5.16
C THR A 466 -39.63 4.14 -4.87
N ILE A 467 -40.29 2.99 -4.77
CA ILE A 467 -39.67 1.67 -4.66
C ILE A 467 -40.11 0.84 -5.86
N ASP A 468 -39.17 0.42 -6.71
CA ASP A 468 -39.44 -0.35 -7.93
C ASP A 468 -40.53 0.28 -8.82
N ASN A 469 -40.48 1.62 -8.94
CA ASN A 469 -41.44 2.46 -9.67
C ASN A 469 -42.84 2.60 -9.03
N GLN A 470 -43.06 2.04 -7.84
CA GLN A 470 -44.27 2.28 -7.06
C GLN A 470 -44.04 3.39 -6.03
N GLN A 471 -44.93 4.37 -6.01
CA GLN A 471 -44.89 5.45 -5.04
C GLN A 471 -45.56 5.00 -3.74
N ILE A 472 -44.85 5.13 -2.63
CA ILE A 472 -45.35 4.78 -1.29
C ILE A 472 -45.11 5.92 -0.32
N ARG A 473 -46.04 6.08 0.61
CA ARG A 473 -45.95 7.06 1.69
C ARG A 473 -45.99 6.34 3.03
N ILE A 474 -45.03 6.65 3.90
CA ILE A 474 -44.90 6.07 5.23
C ILE A 474 -44.93 7.21 6.24
N ASP A 475 -45.95 7.23 7.10
CA ASP A 475 -46.04 8.24 8.15
C ASP A 475 -44.96 8.00 9.22
N LYS A 476 -44.37 9.10 9.69
CA LYS A 476 -43.39 9.09 10.78
C LYS A 476 -44.09 8.85 12.11
N ILE A 477 -43.35 8.28 13.05
CA ILE A 477 -43.82 8.10 14.42
C ILE A 477 -44.12 9.49 15.00
N LYS A 478 -45.39 9.75 15.33
CA LYS A 478 -45.77 10.87 16.20
C LYS A 478 -45.38 10.48 17.62
N VAL A 479 -44.29 11.05 18.10
CA VAL A 479 -43.93 10.95 19.51
C VAL A 479 -44.53 12.17 20.18
N ASP A 480 -45.51 11.97 21.08
CA ASP A 480 -46.04 13.06 21.88
C ASP A 480 -44.87 13.69 22.65
N LYS A 481 -44.68 15.00 22.45
CA LYS A 481 -43.71 15.81 23.19
C LYS A 481 -44.26 15.97 24.61
N ASN A 482 -43.92 15.04 25.50
CA ASN A 482 -44.06 15.27 26.94
C ASN A 482 -42.83 15.96 27.48
#